data_AF-A0A0F6H515-F1
#
_entry.id   AF-A0A0F6H515-F1
#
_cell.length_a   1.000
_cell.length_b   1.000
_cell.length_c   1.000
_cell.angle_alpha   90.00
_cell.angle_beta   90.00
_cell.angle_gamma   90.00
#
_symmetry.space_group_name_H-M   'P 1'
#
loop_
_entity.id
_entity.type
_entity.pdbx_description
1 polymer ?
#
loop_
_entity_poly.entity_id
_entity_poly.type
_entity_poly.pdbx_seq_one_letter_code
_entity_poly.pdbx_strand_id
1 'polypeptide(L)'
;MPVEPTIGDSRNSRGETEKQTGTGLDEKGEKKIKAVFCDGREVEGFWKNPPLEFKFRHKKNNITYSKSLKLEEIAKIKITNWKLKSSNRRKEGIPYRAEPYQIQMISFSGEIFLKEPSPTGEIQQIQFNNQFGDATLFLFWNDLQYENGQWFSGLKPFSGEFRLDCHPDVIREIQFFTIN
;
A
#
# COMPACT_ATOMS: atom_id res chain seq x y z
N MET A 1 -41.88 -1.25 -42.45
CA MET A 1 -40.95 -0.94 -41.34
C MET A 1 -40.03 0.18 -41.80
N PRO A 2 -39.85 1.25 -41.02
CA PRO A 2 -38.98 2.37 -41.40
C PRO A 2 -37.49 2.01 -41.25
N VAL A 3 -36.68 2.62 -42.12
CA VAL A 3 -35.24 2.39 -42.31
C VAL A 3 -34.43 3.14 -41.24
N GLU A 4 -33.37 2.49 -40.72
CA GLU A 4 -32.38 3.11 -39.81
C GLU A 4 -31.61 4.25 -40.48
N PRO A 5 -31.33 5.36 -39.79
CA PRO A 5 -30.36 6.33 -40.26
C PRO A 5 -28.94 5.95 -39.84
N THR A 6 -28.08 5.68 -40.82
CA THR A 6 -26.62 5.67 -40.66
C THR A 6 -26.04 6.97 -41.21
N ILE A 7 -25.50 7.85 -40.35
CA ILE A 7 -24.62 8.98 -40.71
C ILE A 7 -23.75 9.25 -39.45
N GLY A 8 -22.43 9.35 -39.48
CA GLY A 8 -21.44 9.33 -40.55
C GLY A 8 -20.05 9.57 -39.94
N ASP A 9 -19.01 9.15 -40.65
CA ASP A 9 -17.61 9.37 -40.32
C ASP A 9 -17.29 10.84 -40.00
N SER A 10 -16.60 11.08 -38.89
CA SER A 10 -15.76 12.26 -38.72
C SER A 10 -14.41 11.83 -38.17
N ARG A 11 -13.46 11.77 -39.11
CA ARG A 11 -12.03 11.75 -38.87
C ARG A 11 -11.65 12.83 -37.85
N ASN A 12 -11.04 12.41 -36.75
CA ASN A 12 -9.96 13.19 -36.14
C ASN A 12 -8.96 12.24 -35.48
N SER A 13 -8.01 11.79 -36.29
CA SER A 13 -6.70 11.37 -35.82
C SER A 13 -6.01 12.60 -35.24
N ARG A 14 -5.89 12.70 -33.92
CA ARG A 14 -4.84 13.51 -33.30
C ARG A 14 -4.51 12.92 -31.95
N GLY A 15 -3.34 12.30 -31.89
CA GLY A 15 -2.75 11.89 -30.63
C GLY A 15 -2.56 13.11 -29.74
N GLU A 16 -2.99 12.98 -28.50
CA GLU A 16 -2.35 13.65 -27.39
C GLU A 16 -1.92 12.54 -26.44
N THR A 17 -0.66 12.15 -26.63
CA THR A 17 0.14 11.62 -25.52
C THR A 17 0.19 12.79 -24.53
N GLU A 18 -0.75 12.86 -23.60
CA GLU A 18 -0.64 13.76 -22.46
C GLU A 18 0.60 13.32 -21.69
N LYS A 19 1.74 13.96 -22.02
CA LYS A 19 2.85 14.06 -21.10
C LYS A 19 2.27 14.72 -19.85
N GLN A 20 1.94 13.91 -18.85
CA GLN A 20 1.72 14.38 -17.49
C GLN A 20 3.06 14.91 -16.95
N THR A 21 3.41 16.13 -17.35
CA THR A 21 4.32 17.00 -16.61
C THR A 21 3.52 17.59 -15.46
N GLY A 22 3.34 16.80 -14.42
CA GLY A 22 2.74 17.23 -13.16
C GLY A 22 3.75 17.05 -12.04
N THR A 23 3.80 17.99 -11.10
CA THR A 23 4.65 18.02 -9.90
C THR A 23 4.47 16.83 -8.95
N GLY A 24 3.70 15.81 -9.35
CA GLY A 24 3.30 14.66 -8.52
C GLY A 24 2.46 15.07 -7.31
N LEU A 25 2.02 16.32 -7.24
CA LEU A 25 1.23 16.91 -6.16
C LEU A 25 -0.05 17.52 -6.75
N ASP A 26 -1.18 17.37 -6.05
CA ASP A 26 -2.38 18.13 -6.37
C ASP A 26 -2.34 19.55 -5.75
N GLU A 27 -3.37 20.35 -6.00
CA GLU A 27 -3.50 21.73 -5.45
C GLU A 27 -3.49 21.79 -3.91
N LYS A 28 -3.66 20.65 -3.24
CA LYS A 28 -3.69 20.50 -1.78
C LYS A 28 -2.40 19.90 -1.22
N GLY A 29 -1.40 19.61 -2.07
CA GLY A 29 -0.15 18.97 -1.68
C GLY A 29 -0.27 17.45 -1.43
N GLU A 30 -1.34 16.82 -1.92
CA GLU A 30 -1.52 15.37 -1.88
C GLU A 30 -0.61 14.69 -2.90
N LYS A 31 0.03 13.59 -2.51
CA LYS A 31 1.04 12.93 -3.35
C LYS A 31 0.39 11.92 -4.27
N LYS A 32 0.61 12.03 -5.58
CA LYS A 32 0.19 11.00 -6.53
C LYS A 32 0.96 9.70 -6.28
N ILE A 33 0.23 8.60 -6.14
CA ILE A 33 0.77 7.27 -5.89
C ILE A 33 0.06 6.21 -6.74
N LYS A 34 0.73 5.07 -6.89
CA LYS A 34 0.12 3.81 -7.31
C LYS A 34 0.15 2.84 -6.14
N ALA A 35 -1.01 2.41 -5.67
CA ALA A 35 -1.11 1.35 -4.67
C ALA A 35 -1.32 0.00 -5.37
N VAL A 36 -0.53 -0.99 -4.97
CA VAL A 36 -0.57 -2.37 -5.47
C VAL A 36 -1.07 -3.27 -4.35
N PHE A 37 -2.19 -3.92 -4.61
CA PHE A 37 -2.81 -4.89 -3.72
C PHE A 37 -2.06 -6.22 -3.71
N CYS A 38 -2.31 -7.04 -2.69
CA CYS A 38 -1.62 -8.33 -2.54
C CYS A 38 -1.84 -9.29 -3.72
N ASP A 39 -3.01 -9.21 -4.35
CA ASP A 39 -3.38 -9.99 -5.54
C ASP A 39 -2.85 -9.41 -6.86
N GLY A 40 -2.13 -8.28 -6.81
CA GLY A 40 -1.55 -7.61 -7.96
C GLY A 40 -2.44 -6.58 -8.64
N ARG A 41 -3.68 -6.35 -8.17
CA ARG A 41 -4.47 -5.21 -8.65
C ARG A 41 -3.76 -3.91 -8.34
N GLU A 42 -3.85 -2.95 -9.26
CA GLU A 42 -3.24 -1.64 -9.13
C GLU A 42 -4.32 -0.55 -9.15
N VAL A 43 -4.09 0.51 -8.38
CA VAL A 43 -4.96 1.68 -8.33
C VAL A 43 -4.10 2.93 -8.18
N GLU A 44 -4.36 3.92 -9.03
CA GLU A 44 -3.69 5.21 -9.01
C GLU A 44 -4.59 6.31 -8.48
N GLY A 45 -3.99 7.24 -7.73
CA GLY A 45 -4.68 8.38 -7.14
C GLY A 45 -3.77 9.14 -6.20
N PHE A 46 -4.36 9.92 -5.30
CA PHE A 46 -3.66 10.82 -4.40
C PHE A 46 -3.72 10.30 -2.96
N TRP A 47 -2.56 10.20 -2.32
CA TRP A 47 -2.47 9.93 -0.88
C TRP A 47 -2.67 11.25 -0.13
N LYS A 48 -3.78 11.33 0.61
CA LYS A 48 -4.11 12.46 1.47
C LYS A 48 -3.28 12.47 2.75
N ASN A 49 -2.72 13.63 3.09
CA ASN A 49 -1.93 13.86 4.30
C ASN A 49 -0.83 12.79 4.53
N PRO A 50 0.05 12.53 3.54
CA PRO A 50 1.12 11.56 3.72
C PRO A 50 2.14 12.08 4.74
N PRO A 51 2.85 11.20 5.46
CA PRO A 51 3.95 11.61 6.32
C PRO A 51 5.05 12.28 5.49
N LEU A 52 5.61 13.38 5.98
CA LEU A 52 6.66 14.13 5.28
C LEU A 52 7.99 13.36 5.20
N GLU A 53 8.27 12.55 6.21
CA GLU A 53 9.49 11.75 6.31
C GLU A 53 9.22 10.45 7.08
N PHE A 54 10.09 9.47 6.85
CA PHE A 54 10.14 8.22 7.61
C PHE A 54 11.46 8.13 8.37
N LYS A 55 11.37 7.81 9.65
CA LYS A 55 12.53 7.65 10.53
C LYS A 55 12.90 6.18 10.65
N PHE A 56 14.17 5.90 10.43
CA PHE A 56 14.79 4.59 10.55
C PHE A 56 15.76 4.63 11.73
N ARG A 57 15.70 3.60 12.56
CA ARG A 57 16.70 3.33 13.58
C ARG A 57 17.45 2.08 13.19
N HIS A 58 18.77 2.12 13.31
CA HIS A 58 19.63 0.97 13.07
C HIS A 58 20.61 0.84 14.23
N LYS A 59 20.71 -0.35 14.82
CA LYS A 59 21.68 -0.63 15.88
C LYS A 59 22.92 -1.30 15.28
N LYS A 60 24.09 -0.67 15.41
CA LYS A 60 25.39 -1.25 15.02
C LYS A 60 26.40 -1.05 16.14
N ASN A 61 27.05 -2.13 16.58
CA ASN A 61 28.04 -2.12 17.67
C ASN A 61 27.54 -1.41 18.95
N ASN A 62 26.28 -1.66 19.33
CA ASN A 62 25.61 -1.04 20.47
C ASN A 62 25.38 0.49 20.36
N ILE A 63 25.59 1.10 19.19
CA ILE A 63 25.25 2.48 18.87
C ILE A 63 23.99 2.50 18.01
N THR A 64 23.02 3.34 18.38
CA THR A 64 21.78 3.54 17.61
C THR A 64 21.96 4.72 16.67
N TYR A 65 21.94 4.44 15.37
CA TYR A 65 21.92 5.45 14.32
C TYR A 65 20.48 5.75 13.94
N SER A 66 20.16 7.03 13.73
CA SER A 66 18.86 7.44 13.20
C SER A 66 19.06 8.10 11.84
N LYS A 67 18.32 7.65 10.83
CA LYS A 67 18.26 8.27 9.50
C LYS A 67 16.82 8.66 9.23
N SER A 68 16.59 9.87 8.75
CA SER A 68 15.31 10.27 8.16
C SER A 68 15.42 10.12 6.65
N LEU A 69 14.39 9.57 6.01
CA LEU A 69 14.21 9.55 4.57
C LEU A 69 12.97 10.37 4.26
N LYS A 70 13.09 11.40 3.44
CA LYS A 70 11.94 12.22 3.09
C LYS A 70 11.04 11.48 2.11
N LEU A 71 9.74 11.76 2.15
CA LEU A 71 8.77 11.17 1.22
C LEU A 71 9.15 11.43 -0.25
N GLU A 72 9.71 12.61 -0.54
CA GLU A 72 10.16 13.01 -1.88
C GLU A 72 11.31 12.15 -2.43
N GLU A 73 12.07 11.50 -1.55
CA GLU A 73 13.20 10.64 -1.93
C GLU A 73 12.77 9.18 -2.15
N ILE A 74 11.54 8.82 -1.77
CA ILE A 74 11.04 7.45 -1.78
C ILE A 74 10.38 7.14 -3.11
N ALA A 75 10.89 6.13 -3.80
CA ALA A 75 10.27 5.57 -5.00
C ALA A 75 9.19 4.54 -4.65
N LYS A 76 9.41 3.77 -3.57
CA LYS A 76 8.56 2.62 -3.25
C LYS A 76 8.56 2.31 -1.75
N ILE A 77 7.39 2.04 -1.19
CA ILE A 77 7.20 1.45 0.15
C ILE A 77 6.59 0.08 -0.05
N LYS A 78 7.23 -0.96 0.48
CA LYS A 78 6.83 -2.36 0.31
C LYS A 78 6.72 -3.05 1.66
N ILE A 79 5.59 -3.71 1.90
CA ILE A 79 5.41 -4.59 3.05
C ILE A 79 5.93 -5.97 2.67
N THR A 80 6.86 -6.48 3.47
CA THR A 80 7.52 -7.76 3.21
C THR A 80 6.96 -8.88 4.09
N ASN A 81 6.48 -8.56 5.28
CA ASN A 81 5.78 -9.48 6.15
C ASN A 81 4.83 -8.77 7.12
N TRP A 82 3.90 -9.54 7.67
CA TRP A 82 2.92 -9.10 8.65
C TRP A 82 3.05 -9.94 9.92
N LYS A 83 2.96 -9.29 11.09
CA LYS A 83 2.93 -9.98 12.37
C LYS A 83 1.48 -10.19 12.80
N LEU A 84 1.15 -11.42 13.20
CA LEU A 84 -0.15 -11.76 13.75
C LEU A 84 -0.24 -11.32 15.22
N LYS A 85 -1.27 -10.54 15.55
CA LYS A 85 -1.63 -10.18 16.92
C LYS A 85 -2.98 -10.80 17.27
N SER A 86 -2.96 -11.75 18.22
CA SER A 86 -4.18 -12.37 18.72
C SER A 86 -4.99 -11.39 19.56
N SER A 87 -6.31 -11.48 19.44
CA SER A 87 -7.27 -10.86 20.36
C SER A 87 -7.87 -11.90 21.31
N ASN A 88 -8.83 -11.49 22.13
CA ASN A 88 -9.53 -12.37 23.05
C ASN A 88 -10.29 -13.47 22.29
N ARG A 89 -10.18 -14.71 22.81
CA ARG A 89 -10.91 -15.86 22.28
C ARG A 89 -12.42 -15.59 22.29
N ARG A 90 -13.09 -16.01 21.21
CA ARG A 90 -14.54 -15.96 21.01
C ARG A 90 -15.07 -17.37 20.83
N LYS A 91 -16.41 -17.51 20.75
CA LYS A 91 -17.06 -18.82 20.54
C LYS A 91 -16.64 -19.45 19.21
N GLU A 92 -16.39 -18.62 18.21
CA GLU A 92 -16.04 -19.04 16.85
C GLU A 92 -14.55 -19.36 16.70
N GLY A 93 -13.69 -18.93 17.64
CA GLY A 93 -12.24 -19.10 17.54
C GLY A 93 -11.45 -17.92 18.11
N ILE A 94 -10.18 -17.81 17.73
CA ILE A 94 -9.28 -16.72 18.14
C ILE A 94 -9.12 -15.75 16.96
N PRO A 95 -9.58 -14.50 17.07
CA PRO A 95 -9.33 -13.49 16.06
C PRO A 95 -7.86 -13.06 16.08
N TYR A 96 -7.28 -12.89 14.91
CA TYR A 96 -5.94 -12.33 14.72
C TYR A 96 -6.00 -11.12 13.81
N ARG A 97 -5.23 -10.09 14.14
CA ARG A 97 -4.94 -8.98 13.24
C ARG A 97 -3.54 -9.16 12.66
N ALA A 98 -3.44 -9.20 11.33
CA ALA A 98 -2.17 -9.24 10.63
C ALA A 98 -1.71 -7.81 10.33
N GLU A 99 -0.76 -7.31 11.11
CA GLU A 99 -0.27 -5.94 11.00
C GLU A 99 1.07 -5.89 10.27
N PRO A 100 1.34 -4.87 9.43
CA PRO A 100 2.64 -4.68 8.82
C PRO A 100 3.77 -4.73 9.87
N TYR A 101 4.79 -5.53 9.61
CA TYR A 101 5.92 -5.70 10.54
C TYR A 101 7.23 -5.23 9.93
N GLN A 102 7.62 -5.79 8.78
CA GLN A 102 8.84 -5.39 8.08
C GLN A 102 8.49 -4.61 6.82
N ILE A 103 8.86 -3.33 6.81
CA ILE A 103 8.64 -2.42 5.69
C ILE A 103 9.98 -2.10 5.03
N GLN A 104 10.04 -2.32 3.73
CA GLN A 104 11.15 -1.97 2.88
C GLN A 104 10.81 -0.67 2.13
N MET A 105 11.68 0.33 2.24
CA MET A 105 11.58 1.56 1.45
C MET A 105 12.73 1.61 0.47
N ILE A 106 12.42 1.92 -0.78
CA ILE A 106 13.40 2.02 -1.86
C ILE A 106 13.37 3.46 -2.34
N SER A 107 14.54 4.12 -2.34
CA SER A 107 14.67 5.49 -2.83
C SER A 107 14.72 5.54 -4.35
N PHE A 108 14.53 6.73 -4.93
CA PHE A 108 14.77 6.95 -6.35
C PHE A 108 16.25 6.72 -6.76
N SER A 109 17.19 6.82 -5.83
CA SER A 109 18.61 6.43 -6.03
C SER A 109 18.83 4.91 -6.06
N GLY A 110 17.81 4.11 -5.72
CA GLY A 110 17.90 2.64 -5.64
C GLY A 110 18.40 2.12 -4.29
N GLU A 111 18.66 2.98 -3.31
CA GLU A 111 19.01 2.56 -1.95
C GLU A 111 17.82 1.87 -1.27
N ILE A 112 18.12 0.81 -0.51
CA ILE A 112 17.11 0.02 0.19
C ILE A 112 17.24 0.24 1.69
N PHE A 113 16.15 0.67 2.31
CA PHE A 113 16.03 0.88 3.75
C PHE A 113 15.03 -0.11 4.34
N LEU A 114 15.47 -0.90 5.31
CA LEU A 114 14.58 -1.74 6.11
C LEU A 114 14.20 -1.00 7.37
N LYS A 115 12.90 -0.70 7.51
CA LYS A 115 12.37 -0.04 8.68
C LYS A 115 12.17 -1.06 9.80
N GLU A 116 12.79 -0.81 10.95
CA GLU A 116 12.50 -1.55 12.17
C GLU A 116 11.04 -1.29 12.62
N PRO A 117 10.36 -2.29 13.18
CA PRO A 117 9.02 -2.13 13.75
C PRO A 117 9.00 -1.00 14.77
N SER A 118 8.09 -0.05 14.56
CA SER A 118 7.91 1.10 15.43
C SER A 118 7.18 0.68 16.72
N PRO A 119 7.62 1.18 17.89
CA PRO A 119 6.87 1.02 19.13
C PRO A 119 5.47 1.62 19.06
N THR A 120 5.27 2.66 18.25
CA THR A 120 3.97 3.33 18.05
C THR A 120 3.10 2.65 16.99
N GLY A 121 3.57 1.53 16.42
CA GLY A 121 2.93 0.87 15.29
C GLY A 121 3.39 1.40 13.93
N GLU A 122 3.18 0.58 12.90
CA GLU A 122 3.44 0.92 11.51
C GLU A 122 2.23 1.58 10.84
N ILE A 123 2.44 2.10 9.63
CA ILE A 123 1.34 2.53 8.77
C ILE A 123 0.33 1.40 8.57
N GLN A 124 -0.90 1.62 9.01
CA GLN A 124 -1.98 0.61 8.96
C GLN A 124 -2.93 0.85 7.78
N GLN A 125 -3.10 2.10 7.37
CA GLN A 125 -4.02 2.50 6.32
C GLN A 125 -3.58 3.84 5.72
N ILE A 126 -4.06 4.12 4.52
CA ILE A 126 -3.92 5.43 3.87
C ILE A 126 -5.27 5.98 3.47
N GLN A 127 -5.40 7.30 3.56
CA GLN A 127 -6.50 8.03 2.96
C GLN A 127 -6.15 8.31 1.50
N PHE A 128 -7.05 7.91 0.61
CA PHE A 128 -6.80 7.85 -0.82
C PHE A 128 -7.96 8.48 -1.59
N ASN A 129 -7.64 9.21 -2.66
CA ASN A 129 -8.65 9.79 -3.55
C ASN A 129 -8.31 9.52 -5.02
N ASN A 130 -9.33 9.23 -5.82
CA ASN A 130 -9.22 9.19 -7.27
C ASN A 130 -10.52 9.70 -7.93
N GLN A 131 -10.65 9.50 -9.25
CA GLN A 131 -11.84 9.90 -10.02
C GLN A 131 -13.16 9.27 -9.54
N PHE A 132 -13.12 8.20 -8.75
CA PHE A 132 -14.29 7.54 -8.17
C PHE A 132 -14.62 8.03 -6.75
N GLY A 133 -13.83 8.94 -6.20
CA GLY A 133 -14.03 9.54 -4.88
C GLY A 133 -12.99 9.12 -3.85
N ASP A 134 -13.39 9.23 -2.59
CA ASP A 134 -12.56 8.98 -1.42
C ASP A 134 -12.65 7.53 -0.96
N ALA A 135 -11.51 6.95 -0.61
CA ALA A 135 -11.39 5.61 -0.06
C ALA A 135 -10.34 5.55 1.05
N THR A 136 -10.53 4.62 1.99
CA THR A 136 -9.47 4.19 2.89
C THR A 136 -8.92 2.87 2.38
N LEU A 137 -7.62 2.83 2.11
CA LEU A 137 -6.94 1.60 1.71
C LEU A 137 -6.15 1.03 2.89
N PHE A 138 -6.26 -0.27 3.12
CA PHE A 138 -5.72 -0.93 4.30
C PHE A 138 -4.42 -1.69 3.99
N LEU A 139 -3.50 -1.66 4.93
CA LEU A 139 -2.24 -2.41 4.92
C LEU A 139 -2.30 -3.61 5.89
N PHE A 140 -3.39 -3.78 6.63
CA PHE A 140 -3.65 -4.88 7.57
C PHE A 140 -4.95 -5.59 7.24
N TRP A 141 -5.12 -6.81 7.74
CA TRP A 141 -6.42 -7.51 7.73
C TRP A 141 -6.68 -8.20 9.06
N ASN A 142 -7.92 -8.63 9.26
CA ASN A 142 -8.32 -9.50 10.36
C ASN A 142 -8.62 -10.89 9.83
N ASP A 143 -8.34 -11.88 10.66
CA ASP A 143 -8.46 -13.30 10.34
C ASP A 143 -8.98 -14.02 11.59
N LEU A 144 -9.53 -15.22 11.43
CA LEU A 144 -10.04 -16.03 12.52
C LEU A 144 -9.40 -17.41 12.46
N GLN A 145 -8.81 -17.85 13.57
CA GLN A 145 -8.38 -19.23 13.74
C GLN A 145 -9.43 -20.00 14.53
N TYR A 146 -10.02 -21.01 13.91
CA TYR A 146 -10.95 -21.94 14.57
C TYR A 146 -10.23 -22.81 15.61
N GLU A 147 -11.00 -23.44 16.50
CA GLU A 147 -10.45 -24.31 17.56
C GLU A 147 -9.67 -25.51 17.03
N ASN A 148 -10.01 -25.98 15.81
CA ASN A 148 -9.30 -27.05 15.11
C ASN A 148 -7.99 -26.57 14.45
N GLY A 149 -7.61 -25.31 14.63
CA GLY A 149 -6.40 -24.70 14.05
C GLY A 149 -6.54 -24.19 12.61
N GLN A 150 -7.69 -24.41 11.96
CA GLN A 150 -7.95 -23.91 10.61
C GLN A 150 -8.17 -22.39 10.59
N TRP A 151 -7.78 -21.74 9.50
CA TRP A 151 -7.91 -20.30 9.31
C TRP A 151 -9.10 -19.95 8.40
N PHE A 152 -9.88 -18.94 8.79
CA PHE A 152 -10.92 -18.33 7.96
C PHE A 152 -10.36 -17.14 7.16
N SER A 153 -9.33 -17.42 6.37
CA SER A 153 -8.54 -16.37 5.72
C SER A 153 -8.74 -16.29 4.21
N GLY A 154 -9.21 -17.38 3.58
CA GLY A 154 -9.08 -17.57 2.13
C GLY A 154 -7.64 -17.67 1.63
N LEU A 155 -6.65 -17.65 2.55
CA LEU A 155 -5.22 -17.76 2.30
C LEU A 155 -4.72 -19.17 2.59
N LYS A 156 -3.45 -19.42 2.26
CA LYS A 156 -2.82 -20.70 2.55
C LYS A 156 -2.79 -20.94 4.08
N PRO A 157 -2.92 -22.21 4.51
CA PRO A 157 -2.69 -22.57 5.90
C PRO A 157 -1.32 -22.07 6.37
N PHE A 158 -1.25 -21.60 7.61
CA PHE A 158 -0.07 -20.97 8.17
C PHE A 158 0.13 -21.38 9.62
N SER A 159 1.39 -21.51 10.01
CA SER A 159 1.85 -21.74 11.37
C SER A 159 3.02 -20.79 11.67
N GLY A 160 2.92 -20.00 12.73
CA GLY A 160 3.97 -19.07 13.18
C GLY A 160 3.41 -17.71 13.58
N GLU A 161 4.30 -16.73 13.76
CA GLU A 161 3.94 -15.35 14.12
C GLU A 161 3.89 -14.41 12.92
N PHE A 162 4.63 -14.71 11.84
CA PHE A 162 4.85 -13.81 10.70
C PHE A 162 4.39 -14.40 9.37
N ARG A 163 3.46 -13.73 8.70
CA ARG A 163 3.01 -14.10 7.34
C ARG A 163 3.81 -13.36 6.26
N LEU A 164 4.10 -14.07 5.17
CA LEU A 164 4.70 -13.53 3.94
C LEU A 164 3.66 -13.31 2.83
N ASP A 165 2.56 -14.06 2.87
CA ASP A 165 1.36 -13.84 2.07
C ASP A 165 0.42 -12.84 2.77
N CYS A 166 -0.53 -12.31 2.01
CA CYS A 166 -1.45 -11.29 2.47
C CYS A 166 -2.83 -11.45 1.83
N HIS A 167 -3.84 -10.84 2.46
CA HIS A 167 -5.21 -10.83 1.94
C HIS A 167 -5.29 -10.06 0.60
N PRO A 168 -6.08 -10.50 -0.40
CA PRO A 168 -6.18 -9.83 -1.70
C PRO A 168 -6.45 -8.32 -1.61
N ASP A 169 -7.30 -7.90 -0.67
CA ASP A 169 -7.73 -6.50 -0.52
C ASP A 169 -6.80 -5.61 0.33
N VAL A 170 -5.61 -6.09 0.73
CA VAL A 170 -4.64 -5.23 1.41
C VAL A 170 -3.56 -4.72 0.46
N ILE A 171 -3.13 -3.48 0.66
CA ILE A 171 -1.98 -2.91 -0.04
C ILE A 171 -0.73 -3.65 0.41
N ARG A 172 0.04 -4.12 -0.57
CA ARG A 172 1.38 -4.67 -0.39
C ARG A 172 2.47 -3.66 -0.71
N GLU A 173 2.21 -2.76 -1.65
CA GLU A 173 3.19 -1.83 -2.17
C GLU A 173 2.56 -0.47 -2.53
N ILE A 174 3.26 0.61 -2.20
CA ILE A 174 2.93 1.98 -2.61
C ILE A 174 4.11 2.48 -3.44
N GLN A 175 3.85 2.85 -4.69
CA GLN A 175 4.82 3.40 -5.61
C GLN A 175 4.59 4.89 -5.80
N PHE A 176 5.67 5.64 -5.88
CA PHE A 176 5.68 7.08 -6.10
C PHE A 176 6.22 7.39 -7.49
N PHE A 177 5.65 8.41 -8.11
CA PHE A 177 6.11 8.90 -9.40
C PHE A 177 7.25 9.89 -9.21
N THR A 178 8.26 9.80 -10.09
CA THR A 178 9.32 10.81 -10.19
C THR A 178 8.71 12.14 -10.56
N ILE A 179 9.10 13.20 -9.84
CA ILE A 179 8.80 14.56 -10.25
C ILE A 179 9.91 14.96 -11.23
N ASN A 180 9.54 15.18 -12.48
CA ASN A 180 10.45 15.74 -13.50
C ASN A 180 10.34 17.26 -13.53
#